data_AF-A0A947T505-F1
#
_entry.id   AF-A0A947T505-F1
#
_cell.length_a   1.000
_cell.length_b   1.000
_cell.length_c   1.000
_cell.angle_alpha   90.00
_cell.angle_beta   90.00
_cell.angle_gamma   90.00
#
_symmetry.space_group_name_H-M   'P 1'
#
loop_
_entity.id
_entity.type
_entity.pdbx_description
1 polymer ?
#
loop_
_entity_poly.entity_id
_entity_poly.type
_entity_poly.pdbx_seq_one_letter_code
_entity_poly.pdbx_strand_id
1 'polypeptide(L)'
;RAVAEVTRPHCIETVVSLNPIMVDGTGMCGGCRVEVGGTTRFACVDGPEFDAHLVDFALLERRNRAYRWWENWRMRELTDAGERQ
;
A
#
# COMPACT_ATOMS: atom_id res chain seq x y z
N ARG A 1 0.57 10.23 -1.83
CA ARG A 1 1.05 11.35 -0.98
C ARG A 1 1.30 12.64 -1.76
N ALA A 2 2.35 12.74 -2.60
CA ALA A 2 2.74 14.03 -3.20
C ALA A 2 1.59 14.74 -3.94
N VAL A 3 0.86 14.02 -4.79
CA VAL A 3 -0.30 14.56 -5.51
C VAL A 3 -1.45 14.98 -4.57
N ALA A 4 -1.71 14.20 -3.52
CA ALA A 4 -2.74 14.50 -2.53
C ALA A 4 -2.45 15.81 -1.78
N GLU A 5 -1.18 16.09 -1.44
CA GLU A 5 -0.80 17.33 -0.76
C GLU A 5 -0.79 18.55 -1.70
N VAL A 6 -0.51 18.37 -2.99
CA VAL A 6 -0.59 19.45 -3.98
C VAL A 6 -2.04 19.86 -4.24
N THR A 7 -2.96 18.91 -4.27
CA THR A 7 -4.38 19.13 -4.60
C THR A 7 -5.20 19.67 -3.42
N ARG A 8 -4.80 19.36 -2.18
CA ARG A 8 -5.53 19.72 -0.95
C ARG A 8 -5.79 21.23 -0.80
N PRO A 9 -4.82 22.15 -0.98
CA PRO A 9 -5.07 23.59 -0.83
C PRO A 9 -5.98 24.17 -1.91
N HIS A 10 -6.11 23.47 -3.03
CA HIS A 10 -6.98 23.87 -4.15
C HIS A 10 -8.39 23.28 -4.04
N CYS A 11 -8.68 22.54 -2.96
CA CYS A 11 -9.96 21.84 -2.77
C CYS A 11 -10.33 20.94 -3.96
N ILE A 12 -9.32 20.40 -4.65
CA ILE A 12 -9.54 19.48 -5.77
C ILE A 12 -9.74 18.08 -5.19
N GLU A 13 -10.93 17.52 -5.39
CA GLU A 13 -11.23 16.13 -5.04
C GLU A 13 -10.19 15.18 -5.65
N THR A 14 -9.57 14.36 -4.81
CA THR A 14 -8.48 13.46 -5.23
C THR A 14 -8.73 12.07 -4.70
N VAL A 15 -9.05 11.15 -5.61
CA VAL A 15 -9.17 9.73 -5.32
C VAL A 15 -7.82 9.05 -5.57
N VAL A 16 -7.44 8.11 -4.71
CA VAL A 16 -6.22 7.31 -4.87
C VAL A 16 -6.54 5.82 -4.78
N SER A 17 -6.05 5.04 -5.73
CA SER A 17 -6.00 3.59 -5.63
C SER A 17 -4.77 3.19 -4.82
N LEU A 18 -4.97 2.64 -3.62
CA LEU A 18 -3.90 2.26 -2.71
C LEU A 18 -3.31 0.90 -3.06
N ASN A 19 -2.01 0.75 -2.80
CA ASN A 19 -1.24 -0.47 -3.06
C ASN A 19 -0.65 -1.08 -1.77
N PRO A 20 -1.47 -1.44 -0.77
CA PRO A 20 -0.97 -2.17 0.39
C PRO A 20 -0.64 -3.63 0.02
N ILE A 21 0.14 -4.29 0.87
CA ILE A 21 0.37 -5.73 0.78
C ILE A 21 -0.96 -6.48 0.83
N MET A 22 -1.16 -7.46 -0.07
CA MET A 22 -2.33 -8.33 -0.10
C MET A 22 -1.92 -9.80 0.03
N VAL A 23 -2.79 -10.63 0.61
CA VAL A 23 -2.60 -12.08 0.73
C VAL A 23 -3.82 -12.82 0.20
N ASP A 24 -4.97 -12.69 0.87
CA ASP A 24 -6.22 -13.36 0.52
C ASP A 24 -7.06 -12.56 -0.48
N GLY A 25 -7.09 -11.23 -0.35
CA GLY A 25 -7.86 -10.35 -1.23
C GLY A 25 -9.38 -10.41 -1.04
N THR A 26 -9.87 -11.05 0.04
CA THR A 26 -11.32 -11.27 0.28
C THR A 26 -11.79 -10.74 1.63
N GLY A 27 -10.92 -10.05 2.37
CA GLY A 27 -11.24 -9.40 3.64
C GLY A 27 -11.05 -10.26 4.89
N MET A 28 -10.45 -11.45 4.76
CA MET A 28 -10.29 -12.40 5.85
C MET A 28 -8.98 -12.22 6.63
N CYS A 29 -7.90 -11.72 6.01
CA CYS A 29 -6.59 -11.68 6.67
C CYS A 29 -6.17 -10.31 7.26
N GLY A 30 -6.76 -9.20 6.80
CA GLY A 30 -6.36 -7.84 7.22
C GLY A 30 -4.94 -7.41 6.82
N GLY A 31 -4.28 -8.17 5.93
CA GLY A 31 -2.96 -7.84 5.36
C GLY A 31 -2.99 -6.53 4.57
N CYS A 32 -4.11 -6.24 3.91
CA CYS A 32 -4.33 -5.02 3.14
C CYS A 32 -4.87 -3.83 3.95
N ARG A 33 -4.87 -3.91 5.30
CA ARG A 33 -5.45 -2.85 6.11
C ARG A 33 -4.75 -1.50 5.91
N VAL A 34 -5.55 -0.45 5.87
CA VAL A 34 -5.16 0.95 5.74
C VAL A 34 -5.93 1.79 6.76
N GLU A 35 -5.41 2.96 7.12
CA GLU A 35 -6.12 3.93 7.95
C GLU A 35 -6.59 5.09 7.06
N VAL A 36 -7.90 5.32 7.05
CA VAL A 36 -8.55 6.38 6.27
C VAL A 36 -9.51 7.12 7.19
N GLY A 37 -9.27 8.41 7.42
CA GLY A 37 -10.09 9.24 8.30
C GLY A 37 -10.13 8.74 9.75
N GLY A 38 -9.02 8.19 10.26
CA GLY A 38 -8.93 7.61 11.61
C GLY A 38 -9.64 6.26 11.80
N THR A 39 -10.15 5.66 10.73
CA THR A 39 -10.78 4.33 10.76
C THR A 39 -9.93 3.32 10.01
N THR A 40 -9.77 2.13 10.58
CA THR A 40 -9.13 1.01 9.86
C THR A 40 -10.09 0.44 8.81
N ARG A 41 -9.62 0.33 7.56
CA ARG A 41 -10.34 -0.21 6.40
C ARG A 41 -9.50 -1.27 5.70
N PHE A 42 -10.13 -2.17 4.95
CA PHE A 42 -9.44 -3.22 4.18
C PHE A 42 -9.48 -2.89 2.69
N ALA A 43 -8.33 -2.57 2.09
CA ALA A 43 -8.29 -2.10 0.70
C ALA A 43 -8.86 -3.09 -0.33
N CYS A 44 -8.81 -4.40 -0.07
CA CYS A 44 -9.37 -5.42 -0.98
C CYS A 44 -10.91 -5.53 -0.96
N VAL A 45 -11.58 -4.99 0.06
CA VAL A 45 -13.05 -5.06 0.21
C VAL A 45 -13.68 -3.68 0.25
N ASP A 46 -13.09 -2.76 1.02
CA ASP A 46 -13.57 -1.38 1.17
C ASP A 46 -13.03 -0.42 0.09
N GLY A 47 -12.04 -0.87 -0.70
CA GLY A 47 -11.30 -0.03 -1.66
C GLY A 47 -11.21 -0.66 -3.05
N PRO A 48 -10.05 -0.57 -3.74
CA PRO A 48 -8.77 0.01 -3.31
C PRO A 48 -8.74 1.55 -3.38
N GLU A 49 -9.80 2.14 -3.91
CA GLU A 49 -9.98 3.58 -4.12
C GLU A 49 -10.48 4.27 -2.85
N PHE A 50 -9.74 5.27 -2.38
CA PHE A 50 -10.09 6.07 -1.21
C PHE A 50 -9.87 7.55 -1.48
N ASP A 51 -10.50 8.40 -0.67
CA ASP A 51 -10.17 9.83 -0.63
C ASP A 51 -8.72 9.99 -0.16
N ALA A 52 -7.86 10.46 -1.08
CA ALA A 52 -6.44 10.63 -0.85
C ALA A 52 -6.14 11.61 0.27
N HIS A 53 -7.04 12.55 0.56
CA HIS A 53 -6.86 13.55 1.60
C HIS A 53 -7.08 12.99 3.01
N LEU A 54 -7.70 11.82 3.13
CA LEU A 54 -8.00 11.15 4.40
C LEU A 54 -7.06 9.97 4.71
N VAL A 55 -6.20 9.58 3.78
CA VAL A 55 -5.30 8.42 3.93
C VAL A 55 -4.09 8.75 4.81
N ASP A 56 -3.77 7.89 5.78
CA ASP A 56 -2.46 7.91 6.45
C ASP A 56 -1.40 7.26 5.55
N PHE A 57 -0.76 8.08 4.71
CA PHE A 57 0.32 7.64 3.83
C PHE A 57 1.57 7.16 4.60
N ALA A 58 1.85 7.70 5.80
CA ALA A 58 3.04 7.32 6.56
C ALA A 58 2.89 5.90 7.12
N LEU A 59 1.71 5.56 7.64
CA LEU A 59 1.40 4.19 8.05
C LEU A 59 1.47 3.22 6.87
N LEU A 60 0.85 3.56 5.74
CA LEU A 60 0.88 2.73 4.52
C LEU A 60 2.33 2.46 4.06
N GLU A 61 3.17 3.49 4.00
CA GLU A 61 4.56 3.39 3.55
C GLU A 61 5.42 2.52 4.47
N ARG A 62 5.23 2.61 5.80
CA ARG A 62 5.88 1.70 6.76
C ARG A 62 5.45 0.25 6.54
N ARG A 63 4.16 0.01 6.35
CA ARG A 63 3.60 -1.34 6.12
C ARG A 63 4.16 -1.95 4.85
N ASN A 64 4.22 -1.19 3.76
CA ASN A 64 4.76 -1.67 2.48
C ASN A 64 6.24 -2.03 2.52
N ARG A 65 7.00 -1.55 3.52
CA ARG A 65 8.40 -1.90 3.72
C ARG A 65 8.63 -3.12 4.62
N ALA A 66 7.59 -3.69 5.21
CA ALA A 66 7.72 -4.73 6.24
C ALA A 66 8.53 -5.94 5.77
N TYR A 67 8.46 -6.30 4.48
CA TYR A 67 9.11 -7.48 3.92
C TYR A 67 10.34 -7.19 3.05
N ARG A 68 10.81 -5.94 3.01
CA ARG A 68 11.89 -5.52 2.10
C ARG A 68 13.17 -6.36 2.21
N TRP A 69 13.51 -6.81 3.42
CA TRP A 69 14.68 -7.68 3.62
C TRP A 69 14.49 -9.05 2.97
N TRP A 70 13.32 -9.67 3.16
CA TRP A 70 12.97 -10.96 2.57
C TRP A 70 12.86 -10.88 1.05
N GLU A 71 12.24 -9.80 0.54
CA GLU A 71 12.16 -9.51 -0.89
C GLU A 71 13.56 -9.41 -1.50
N ASN A 72 14.47 -8.63 -0.89
CA ASN A 72 15.85 -8.49 -1.37
C ASN A 72 16.63 -9.82 -1.31
N TRP A 73 16.46 -10.59 -0.24
CA TRP A 73 17.08 -11.90 -0.09
C TRP A 73 16.62 -12.84 -1.20
N ARG A 74 15.31 -12.93 -1.43
CA ARG A 74 14.71 -13.77 -2.46
C ARG A 74 15.12 -13.34 -3.88
N MET A 75 15.17 -12.03 -4.13
CA MET A 75 15.60 -11.48 -5.41
C MET A 75 17.06 -11.84 -5.71
N ARG A 76 17.97 -11.73 -4.73
CA ARG A 76 19.37 -12.14 -4.90
C ARG A 76 19.49 -13.62 -5.19
N GLU A 77 18.81 -14.46 -4.43
CA GLU A 77 18.81 -15.91 -4.64
C GLU A 77 18.36 -16.28 -6.06
N LEU A 78 17.29 -15.63 -6.56
CA LEU A 78 16.77 -15.86 -7.91
C LEU A 78 17.71 -15.36 -9.01
N THR A 79 18.31 -14.17 -8.84
CA THR A 79 19.29 -13.63 -9.81
C THR A 79 20.52 -14.53 -9.88
N ASP A 80 21.08 -14.90 -8.74
CA ASP A 80 22.25 -15.79 -8.66
C ASP A 80 21.94 -17.20 -9.19
N ALA A 81 20.68 -17.66 -9.11
CA ALA A 81 20.24 -18.92 -9.70
C ALA A 81 20.01 -18.82 -11.21
N GLY A 82 19.54 -17.66 -11.70
CA GLY A 82 19.33 -17.39 -13.13
C GLY A 82 20.63 -17.24 -13.91
N GLU A 83 21.69 -16.69 -13.29
CA GLU A 83 23.04 -16.65 -13.88
C GLU A 83 23.71 -18.03 -13.95
N ARG A 84 23.16 -19.03 -13.27
CA ARG A 84 23.65 -20.43 -13.26
C ARG A 84 22.94 -21.34 -14.25
N GLN A 85 21.99 -20.82 -15.05
CA GLN A 85 21.33 -21.53 -16.16
C GLN A 85 21.92 -21.07 -17.50
#